data_AF-A0AAD4EHX4-F1
#
_entry.id   AF-A0AAD4EHX4-F1
#
_cell.length_a   1.000
_cell.length_b   1.000
_cell.length_c   1.000
_cell.angle_alpha   90.00
_cell.angle_beta   90.00
_cell.angle_gamma   90.00
#
_symmetry.space_group_name_H-M   'P 1'
#
loop_
_entity.id
_entity.type
_entity.pdbx_description
1 polymer ?
#
loop_
_entity_poly.entity_id
_entity_poly.type
_entity_poly.pdbx_seq_one_letter_code
_entity_poly.pdbx_strand_id
1 'polypeptide(L)'
;MGTMQYCTSEWQNWVLGEEEVIIHIKASYDVGINTFDTADTYSNGLSDVILGNAIKKLSLPRDEIVVTTKVYRVVGRTLSEKLSKPGVRLDELGYVNQRGLSRKHIFASIKGVCNLIMLMLSCLSRPGVRLKIVLTTILSCF
;
A
#
# COMPACT_ATOMS: atom_id res chain seq x y z
N MET A 1 -10.41 5.68 4.76
CA MET A 1 -9.75 6.81 4.07
C MET A 1 -8.76 6.26 3.05
N GLY A 2 -8.79 6.76 1.81
CA GLY A 2 -7.88 6.32 0.75
C GLY A 2 -6.50 6.98 0.85
N THR A 3 -5.46 6.25 0.42
CA THR A 3 -4.04 6.65 0.54
C THR A 3 -3.33 6.82 -0.82
N MET A 4 -4.08 6.92 -1.92
CA MET A 4 -3.54 7.03 -3.28
C MET A 4 -2.68 8.29 -3.48
N GLN A 5 -2.95 9.32 -2.69
CA GLN A 5 -2.27 10.61 -2.72
C GLN A 5 -0.94 10.63 -1.97
N TYR A 6 -0.48 9.53 -1.36
CA TYR A 6 0.77 9.52 -0.60
C TYR A 6 1.94 9.19 -1.52
N CYS A 7 2.80 10.18 -1.78
CA CYS A 7 3.98 10.02 -2.63
C CYS A 7 4.89 11.25 -2.58
N THR A 8 5.99 11.21 -3.34
CA THR A 8 6.71 12.40 -3.80
C THR A 8 6.07 13.00 -5.05
N SER A 9 6.26 14.30 -5.24
CA SER A 9 5.79 15.07 -6.42
C SER A 9 6.30 14.54 -7.77
N GLU A 10 7.33 13.68 -7.75
CA GLU A 10 7.83 12.95 -8.92
C GLU A 10 6.78 12.01 -9.54
N TRP A 11 5.86 11.48 -8.73
CA TRP A 11 4.79 10.60 -9.23
C TRP A 11 3.74 11.38 -10.00
N GLN A 12 3.16 12.39 -9.32
CA GLN A 12 2.19 13.35 -9.84
C GLN A 12 2.28 14.64 -9.01
N ASN A 13 1.89 15.78 -9.58
CA ASN A 13 1.97 17.08 -8.91
C ASN A 13 1.00 17.28 -7.74
N TRP A 14 -0.07 16.48 -7.64
CA TRP A 14 -1.14 16.62 -6.64
C TRP A 14 -0.96 15.72 -5.41
N VAL A 15 0.11 14.92 -5.37
CA VAL A 15 0.38 14.03 -4.23
C VAL A 15 1.00 14.77 -3.05
N LEU A 16 0.80 14.21 -1.87
CA LEU A 16 1.24 14.73 -0.59
C LEU A 16 2.55 14.08 -0.15
N GLY A 17 3.50 14.93 0.25
CA GLY A 17 4.77 14.50 0.82
C GLY A 17 4.63 13.92 2.23
N GLU A 18 5.66 13.23 2.72
CA GLU A 18 5.60 12.49 3.98
C GLU A 18 5.15 13.35 5.19
N GLU A 19 5.61 14.61 5.29
CA GLU A 19 5.22 15.52 6.36
C GLU A 19 3.71 15.85 6.35
N GLU A 20 3.17 16.16 5.17
CA GLU A 20 1.75 16.44 4.97
C GLU A 20 0.91 15.19 5.23
N VAL A 21 1.41 14.01 4.85
CA VAL A 21 0.75 12.73 5.10
C VAL A 21 0.63 12.45 6.59
N ILE A 22 1.66 12.74 7.39
CA ILE A 22 1.61 12.59 8.84
C ILE A 22 0.51 13.49 9.44
N ILE A 23 0.44 14.75 9.02
CA ILE A 23 -0.60 15.68 9.47
C ILE A 23 -1.99 15.16 9.07
N HIS A 24 -2.14 14.71 7.82
CA HIS A 24 -3.40 14.21 7.28
C HIS A 24 -3.89 12.95 8.02
N ILE A 25 -2.99 11.99 8.29
CA ILE A 25 -3.31 10.77 9.04
C ILE A 25 -3.67 11.12 10.48
N LYS A 26 -2.93 12.03 11.13
CA LYS A 26 -3.21 12.45 12.49
C LYS A 26 -4.59 13.09 12.60
N ALA A 27 -4.89 14.07 11.76
CA ALA A 27 -6.19 14.74 11.74
C ALA A 27 -7.35 13.75 11.52
N SER A 28 -7.15 12.76 10.65
CA SER A 28 -8.16 11.75 10.36
C SER A 28 -8.38 10.79 11.53
N TYR A 29 -7.29 10.37 12.18
CA TYR A 29 -7.37 9.52 13.36
C TYR A 29 -8.02 10.25 14.54
N ASP A 30 -7.73 11.54 14.72
CA ASP A 30 -8.31 12.37 15.79
C ASP A 30 -9.83 12.55 15.65
N VAL A 31 -10.38 12.47 14.44
CA VAL A 31 -11.84 12.45 14.19
C VAL A 31 -12.44 11.03 14.20
N GLY A 32 -11.64 10.02 14.59
CA GLY A 32 -12.08 8.63 14.74
C GLY A 32 -11.94 7.75 13.49
N ILE A 33 -11.30 8.24 12.42
CA ILE A 33 -11.02 7.41 11.23
C ILE A 33 -9.82 6.52 11.52
N ASN A 34 -10.07 5.22 11.64
CA ASN A 34 -9.04 4.22 11.90
C ASN A 34 -8.84 3.23 10.74
N THR A 35 -9.57 3.39 9.63
CA THR A 35 -9.49 2.50 8.46
C THR A 35 -8.79 3.19 7.30
N PHE A 36 -7.68 2.59 6.83
CA PHE A 36 -6.84 3.08 5.74
C PHE A 36 -6.87 2.12 4.56
N ASP A 37 -7.24 2.65 3.40
CA ASP A 37 -7.38 1.91 2.15
C ASP A 37 -6.23 2.27 1.19
N THR A 38 -5.42 1.27 0.87
CA THR A 38 -4.24 1.37 0.01
C THR A 38 -4.32 0.36 -1.15
N ALA A 39 -3.28 0.31 -1.99
CA ALA A 39 -3.05 -0.71 -3.00
C ALA A 39 -1.54 -0.84 -3.23
N ASP A 40 -1.07 -2.05 -3.51
CA ASP A 40 0.36 -2.32 -3.77
C ASP A 40 0.94 -1.47 -4.92
N THR A 41 0.07 -1.10 -5.87
CA THR A 41 0.41 -0.28 -7.03
C THR A 41 0.38 1.23 -6.80
N TYR A 42 -0.13 1.72 -5.65
CA TYR A 42 -0.09 3.15 -5.36
C TYR A 42 1.35 3.62 -5.24
N SER A 43 1.76 4.44 -6.20
CA SER A 43 3.12 4.94 -6.30
C SER A 43 4.18 3.83 -6.31
N ASN A 44 3.88 2.71 -6.98
CA ASN A 44 4.71 1.50 -7.01
C ASN A 44 5.15 1.03 -5.60
N GLY A 45 4.25 1.11 -4.61
CA GLY A 45 4.48 0.66 -3.24
C GLY A 45 5.01 1.75 -2.30
N LEU A 46 5.37 2.93 -2.80
CA LEU A 46 5.84 4.03 -1.94
C LEU A 46 4.74 4.56 -1.01
N SER A 47 3.47 4.53 -1.44
CA SER A 47 2.35 4.93 -0.58
C SER A 47 2.29 4.10 0.72
N ASP A 48 2.52 2.79 0.62
CA ASP A 48 2.54 1.87 1.76
C ASP A 48 3.71 2.15 2.72
N VAL A 49 4.87 2.53 2.19
CA VAL A 49 6.04 2.92 3.00
C VAL A 49 5.73 4.19 3.79
N ILE A 50 5.21 5.22 3.12
CA ILE A 50 4.88 6.50 3.76
C ILE A 50 3.80 6.29 4.83
N LEU A 51 2.77 5.48 4.54
CA LEU A 51 1.74 5.12 5.50
C LEU A 51 2.35 4.41 6.73
N GLY A 52 3.23 3.43 6.51
CA GLY A 52 3.93 2.72 7.59
C GLY A 52 4.77 3.66 8.47
N ASN A 53 5.53 4.56 7.85
CA ASN A 53 6.33 5.57 8.55
C ASN A 53 5.44 6.52 9.38
N ALA A 54 4.33 6.98 8.82
CA ALA A 54 3.40 7.86 9.52
C ALA A 54 2.74 7.17 10.73
N ILE A 55 2.27 5.92 10.58
CA ILE A 55 1.73 5.11 11.68
C ILE A 55 2.77 4.99 12.81
N LYS A 56 4.03 4.70 12.46
CA LYS A 56 5.13 4.58 13.42
C LYS A 56 5.43 5.90 14.12
N LYS A 57 5.51 7.01 13.37
CA LYS A 57 5.83 8.34 13.91
C LYS A 57 4.73 8.88 14.82
N LEU A 58 3.47 8.58 14.51
CA LEU A 58 2.31 8.94 15.33
C LEU A 58 2.06 7.96 16.48
N SER A 59 2.81 6.85 16.55
CA SER A 59 2.64 5.79 17.54
C SER A 59 1.20 5.26 17.62
N LEU A 60 0.54 5.11 16.46
CA LEU A 60 -0.85 4.65 16.44
C LEU A 60 -0.94 3.17 16.86
N PRO A 61 -1.89 2.82 17.75
CA PRO A 61 -2.08 1.45 18.20
C PRO A 61 -2.52 0.53 17.06
N ARG A 62 -1.75 -0.55 16.83
CA ARG A 62 -1.98 -1.47 15.69
C ARG A 62 -3.33 -2.17 15.76
N ASP A 63 -3.81 -2.42 16.96
CA ASP A 63 -5.07 -3.08 17.27
C ASP A 63 -6.30 -2.22 16.99
N GLU A 64 -6.14 -0.90 16.92
CA GLU A 64 -7.24 0.02 16.60
C GLU A 64 -7.32 0.34 15.10
N ILE A 65 -6.22 0.19 14.36
CA ILE A 65 -6.18 0.51 12.93
C ILE A 65 -6.56 -0.68 12.04
N VAL A 66 -7.32 -0.40 10.99
CA VAL A 66 -7.65 -1.35 9.93
C VAL A 66 -6.94 -0.89 8.66
N VAL A 67 -6.15 -1.78 8.05
CA VAL A 67 -5.48 -1.50 6.79
C VAL A 67 -6.00 -2.47 5.73
N THR A 68 -6.59 -1.93 4.67
CA THR A 68 -7.09 -2.67 3.52
C THR A 68 -6.20 -2.41 2.33
N THR A 69 -5.80 -3.46 1.61
CA THR A 69 -4.96 -3.34 0.41
C THR A 69 -5.55 -4.13 -0.75
N LYS A 70 -5.09 -3.80 -1.95
CA LYS A 70 -5.52 -4.38 -3.23
C LYS A 70 -4.29 -4.83 -3.99
N VAL A 71 -4.42 -5.95 -4.68
CA VAL A 71 -3.38 -6.56 -5.50
C VAL A 71 -4.01 -7.02 -6.80
N TYR A 72 -3.39 -6.73 -7.94
CA TYR A 72 -3.80 -7.22 -9.26
C TYR A 72 -2.84 -6.73 -10.35
N ARG A 73 -2.51 -5.44 -10.31
CA ARG A 73 -1.65 -4.80 -11.31
C ARG A 73 -0.18 -5.06 -10.99
N VAL A 74 0.69 -4.83 -11.97
CA VAL A 74 2.13 -4.89 -11.77
C VAL A 74 2.58 -3.69 -10.94
N VAL A 75 3.42 -3.96 -9.95
CA VAL A 75 4.18 -2.94 -9.21
C VAL A 75 5.52 -2.74 -9.93
N GLY A 76 5.81 -1.51 -10.36
CA GLY A 76 7.10 -1.18 -10.96
C GLY A 76 8.26 -1.33 -9.95
N ARG A 77 9.46 -1.62 -10.45
CA ARG A 77 10.68 -1.68 -9.61
C ARG A 77 11.15 -0.27 -9.22
N THR A 78 10.76 0.74 -9.99
CA THR A 78 11.10 2.15 -9.79
C THR A 78 9.86 3.04 -9.88
N LEU A 79 9.89 4.23 -9.28
CA LEU A 79 8.77 5.18 -9.33
C LEU A 79 8.47 5.67 -10.76
N SER A 80 9.47 5.74 -11.62
CA SER A 80 9.35 6.22 -13.00
C SER A 80 8.65 5.21 -13.92
N GLU A 81 8.58 3.93 -13.54
CA GLU A 81 7.92 2.88 -14.32
C GLU A 81 6.39 3.00 -14.22
N LYS A 82 5.81 3.78 -15.14
CA LYS A 82 4.36 3.90 -15.32
C LYS A 82 3.84 2.77 -16.22
N LEU A 83 3.72 1.57 -15.62
CA LEU A 83 3.38 0.31 -16.30
C LEU A 83 1.89 0.16 -16.67
N SER A 84 1.06 1.14 -16.33
CA SER A 84 -0.39 1.16 -16.65
C SER A 84 -0.71 1.70 -18.05
N LYS A 85 0.30 2.01 -18.88
CA LYS A 85 0.07 2.59 -20.21
C LYS A 85 -0.42 1.53 -21.21
N PRO A 86 -1.43 1.86 -22.06
CA PRO A 86 -1.84 0.98 -23.15
C PRO A 86 -0.66 0.63 -24.07
N GLY A 87 -0.58 -0.62 -24.51
CA GLY A 87 0.45 -1.10 -25.45
C GLY A 87 1.75 -1.60 -24.80
N VAL A 88 1.92 -1.47 -23.49
CA VAL A 88 3.10 -2.02 -22.79
C VAL A 88 2.95 -3.54 -22.63
N ARG A 89 3.86 -4.30 -23.26
CA ARG A 89 3.99 -5.74 -23.03
C ARG A 89 4.84 -6.02 -21.79
N LEU A 90 4.16 -6.13 -20.66
CA LEU A 90 4.76 -6.35 -19.34
C LEU A 90 5.65 -7.60 -19.28
N ASP A 91 5.28 -8.65 -20.02
CA ASP A 91 6.04 -9.89 -20.06
C ASP A 91 7.41 -9.71 -20.74
N GLU A 92 7.50 -8.86 -21.78
CA GLU A 92 8.75 -8.51 -22.45
C GLU A 92 9.67 -7.66 -21.55
N LEU A 93 9.09 -6.89 -20.63
CA LEU A 93 9.80 -6.12 -19.61
C LEU A 93 10.23 -6.97 -18.39
N GLY A 94 9.97 -8.28 -18.41
CA GLY A 94 10.34 -9.20 -17.34
C GLY A 94 9.40 -9.19 -16.13
N TYR A 95 8.16 -8.71 -16.30
CA TYR A 95 7.11 -8.76 -15.27
C TYR A 95 6.24 -10.03 -15.36
N VAL A 96 6.80 -11.11 -15.90
CA VAL A 96 6.13 -12.40 -16.06
C VAL A 96 5.67 -12.93 -14.69
N ASN A 97 4.40 -13.31 -14.58
CA ASN A 97 3.75 -13.75 -13.33
C ASN A 97 3.72 -12.71 -12.20
N GLN A 98 3.85 -11.42 -12.50
CA GLN A 98 3.80 -10.33 -11.51
C GLN A 98 2.49 -9.53 -11.58
N ARG A 99 1.42 -10.12 -12.13
CA ARG A 99 0.07 -9.53 -12.21
C ARG A 99 -1.02 -10.60 -12.13
N GLY A 100 -2.26 -10.14 -12.05
CA GLY A 100 -3.46 -10.97 -12.03
C GLY A 100 -3.70 -11.60 -10.67
N LEU A 101 -4.47 -12.68 -10.63
CA LEU A 101 -4.88 -13.32 -9.37
C LEU A 101 -4.22 -14.68 -9.19
N SER A 102 -3.03 -14.87 -9.77
CA SER A 102 -2.27 -16.10 -9.55
C SER A 102 -1.89 -16.20 -8.07
N ARG A 103 -1.93 -17.43 -7.53
CA ARG A 103 -1.49 -17.70 -6.15
C ARG A 103 -0.11 -17.11 -5.89
N LYS A 104 0.84 -17.31 -6.81
CA LYS A 104 2.21 -16.79 -6.69
C LYS A 104 2.22 -15.27 -6.50
N HIS A 105 1.50 -14.54 -7.35
CA HIS A 105 1.46 -13.08 -7.27
C HIS A 105 0.78 -12.59 -6.00
N ILE A 106 -0.38 -13.14 -5.63
CA ILE A 106 -1.11 -12.73 -4.42
C ILE A 106 -0.24 -12.87 -3.17
N PHE A 107 0.41 -14.04 -2.99
CA PHE A 107 1.28 -14.24 -1.83
C PHE A 107 2.54 -13.37 -1.86
N ALA A 108 3.11 -13.12 -3.04
CA ALA A 108 4.24 -12.21 -3.19
C ALA A 108 3.87 -10.76 -2.86
N SER A 109 2.74 -10.25 -3.38
CA SER A 109 2.25 -8.91 -3.09
C SER A 109 1.90 -8.74 -1.62
N ILE A 110 1.22 -9.72 -0.99
CA ILE A 110 0.94 -9.67 0.46
C ILE A 110 2.23 -9.54 1.26
N LYS A 111 3.25 -10.34 0.92
CA LYS A 111 4.55 -10.28 1.60
C LYS A 111 5.22 -8.91 1.38
N GLY A 112 5.15 -8.37 0.18
CA GLY A 112 5.63 -7.02 -0.15
C GLY A 112 4.97 -5.95 0.70
N VAL A 113 3.64 -5.85 0.66
CA VAL A 113 2.87 -4.85 1.41
C VAL A 113 3.12 -4.97 2.92
N CYS A 114 3.12 -6.19 3.48
CA CYS A 114 3.43 -6.41 4.90
C CYS A 114 4.81 -5.91 5.30
N ASN A 115 5.81 -6.05 4.41
CA ASN A 115 7.15 -5.54 4.65
C ASN A 115 7.19 -4.00 4.57
N LEU A 116 6.50 -3.41 3.60
CA LEU A 116 6.49 -1.95 3.39
C LEU A 116 5.77 -1.21 4.53
N ILE A 117 4.64 -1.73 5.00
CA ILE A 117 3.90 -1.17 6.14
C ILE A 117 4.55 -1.60 7.48
N MET A 118 5.68 -2.33 7.44
CA MET A 118 6.41 -2.83 8.61
C MET A 118 5.56 -3.64 9.61
N LEU A 119 4.49 -4.29 9.14
CA LEU A 119 3.54 -5.00 9.99
C LEU A 119 4.06 -6.36 10.50
N MET A 120 5.15 -6.87 9.93
CA MET A 120 5.68 -8.21 10.26
C MET A 120 6.43 -8.25 11.60
N LEU A 121 7.17 -7.20 11.98
CA LEU A 121 8.09 -7.26 13.12
C LEU A 121 7.40 -7.09 14.49
N SER A 122 6.23 -6.44 14.55
CA SER A 122 5.48 -6.27 15.81
C SER A 122 4.36 -7.29 16.01
N CYS A 123 3.88 -7.94 14.95
CA CYS A 123 2.75 -8.88 15.03
C CYS A 123 3.14 -10.32 15.38
N LEU A 124 4.38 -10.75 15.09
CA LEU A 124 4.85 -12.11 15.44
C LEU A 124 5.22 -12.27 16.92
N SER A 125 5.36 -11.18 17.67
CA SER A 125 5.79 -11.19 19.07
C SER A 125 4.66 -11.12 20.10
N ARG A 126 3.39 -10.98 19.69
CA ARG A 126 2.24 -10.89 20.60
C ARG A 126 1.20 -12.00 20.33
N PRO A 127 1.11 -13.04 21.17
CA PRO A 127 0.05 -14.03 21.06
C PRO A 127 -1.32 -13.36 21.26
N GLY A 128 -2.21 -13.48 20.27
CA GLY A 128 -3.59 -12.97 20.33
C GLY A 128 -3.94 -11.83 19.36
N VAL A 129 -2.97 -11.24 18.66
CA VAL A 129 -3.24 -10.15 17.70
C VAL A 129 -3.76 -10.73 16.38
N ARG A 130 -5.06 -10.55 16.10
CA ARG A 130 -5.66 -10.88 14.80
C ARG A 130 -5.39 -9.76 13.80
N LEU A 131 -4.40 -9.99 12.93
CA LEU A 131 -4.17 -9.14 11.77
C LEU A 131 -5.35 -9.25 10.80
N LYS A 132 -6.26 -8.26 10.81
CA LYS A 132 -7.30 -8.13 9.78
C LYS A 132 -6.73 -7.35 8.59
N ILE A 133 -5.91 -8.02 7.76
CA ILE A 133 -5.69 -7.56 6.39
C ILE A 133 -6.89 -8.06 5.58
N VAL A 134 -7.78 -7.14 5.23
CA VAL A 134 -8.85 -7.44 4.28
C VAL A 134 -8.27 -7.22 2.89
N LEU A 135 -7.88 -8.31 2.23
CA LEU A 135 -7.57 -8.26 0.80
C LEU A 135 -8.89 -8.05 0.07
N THR A 136 -9.08 -6.87 -0.48
CA THR A 136 -10.27 -6.60 -1.28
C THR A 136 -9.85 -6.68 -2.74
N THR A 137 -10.18 -7.79 -3.39
CA THR A 137 -9.98 -7.95 -4.83
C THR A 137 -11.09 -7.18 -5.55
N ILE A 138 -10.98 -5.85 -5.60
CA ILE A 138 -11.92 -5.07 -6.40
C ILE A 138 -11.51 -5.27 -7.86
N LEU A 139 -12.32 -6.05 -8.56
CA LEU A 139 -12.39 -6.14 -10.01
C LEU A 139 -12.90 -4.79 -10.53
N SER A 140 -12.11 -3.72 -10.38
CA SER A 140 -12.49 -2.41 -10.92
C SER A 140 -12.20 -2.45 -12.42
N CYS A 141 -13.20 -2.90 -13.17
CA CYS A 141 -13.43 -2.45 -14.53
C CYS A 141 -13.59 -0.92 -14.49
N PHE A 142 -12.48 -0.20 -14.58
CA PHE A 142 -12.40 1.19 -15.01
C PHE A 142 -11.09 1.37 -15.77
#